data_AF-A0A097SQ04-F1
#
_entry.id   AF-A0A097SQ04-F1
#
_cell.length_a   1.000
_cell.length_b   1.000
_cell.length_c   1.000
_cell.angle_alpha   90.00
_cell.angle_beta   90.00
_cell.angle_gamma   90.00
#
_symmetry.space_group_name_H-M   'P 1'
#
loop_
_entity.id
_entity.type
_entity.pdbx_description
1 polymer ?
#
loop_
_entity_poly.entity_id
_entity_poly.type
_entity_poly.pdbx_seq_one_letter_code
_entity_poly.pdbx_strand_id
1 'polypeptide(L)'
;MSLEATLELDGELTAIRHDPVTGATFVIGVHSTQLGPAAGGTTAAHYSSIAEAIADVGKLANAMPLKMAVNNLPMGGGKSVIALPAPRSEIDGSTWRRILGLHAENINKLGGQYFTGHEVNTSAEDMDTLTR
;
A
#
# COMPACT_ATOMS: atom_id res chain seq x y z
N MET A 1 1.42 10.69 -17.85
CA MET A 1 1.19 9.25 -18.14
C MET A 1 -0.32 9.03 -18.14
N SER A 2 -0.89 8.33 -19.13
CA SER A 2 -2.34 8.07 -19.15
C SER A 2 -2.71 7.05 -18.05
N LEU A 3 -3.94 7.12 -17.55
CA LEU A 3 -4.43 6.15 -16.56
C LEU A 3 -4.41 4.72 -17.13
N GLU A 4 -4.67 4.58 -18.43
CA GLU A 4 -4.63 3.30 -19.15
C GLU A 4 -3.25 2.63 -19.09
N ALA A 5 -2.17 3.37 -19.37
CA ALA A 5 -0.80 2.85 -19.26
C ALA A 5 -0.39 2.52 -17.81
N THR A 6 -1.11 3.08 -16.84
CA THR A 6 -0.87 2.86 -15.41
C THR A 6 -1.66 1.66 -14.87
N LEU A 7 -2.67 1.18 -15.62
CA LEU A 7 -3.51 0.04 -15.27
C LEU A 7 -2.99 -1.28 -15.87
N GLU A 8 -1.98 -1.25 -16.73
CA GLU A 8 -1.20 -2.42 -17.16
C GLU A 8 -0.21 -2.87 -16.07
N LEU A 9 -0.66 -2.91 -14.80
CA LEU A 9 0.12 -3.51 -13.74
C LEU A 9 -0.02 -5.02 -13.82
N ASP A 10 1.04 -5.69 -14.25
CA ASP A 10 1.15 -7.14 -14.10
C ASP A 10 1.06 -7.49 -12.60
N GLY A 11 0.00 -8.21 -12.22
CA GLY A 11 -0.28 -8.60 -10.84
C GLY A 11 -1.68 -9.18 -10.67
N GLU A 12 -1.92 -9.84 -9.55
CA GLU A 12 -3.20 -10.51 -9.25
C GLU A 12 -4.32 -9.54 -8.87
N LEU A 13 -4.00 -8.42 -8.20
CA LEU A 13 -4.98 -7.44 -7.73
C LEU A 13 -4.37 -6.04 -7.58
N THR A 14 -5.14 -5.02 -7.96
CA THR A 14 -4.92 -3.64 -7.56
C THR A 14 -6.19 -3.08 -6.91
N ALA A 15 -6.11 -2.66 -5.65
CA ALA A 15 -7.21 -2.04 -4.93
C ALA A 15 -6.93 -0.55 -4.71
N ILE A 16 -7.90 0.30 -5.03
CA ILE A 16 -7.77 1.76 -4.93
C ILE A 16 -8.95 2.33 -4.14
N ARG A 17 -8.68 3.25 -3.22
CA ARG A 17 -9.70 4.03 -2.49
C ARG A 17 -9.27 5.48 -2.42
N HIS A 18 -10.20 6.40 -2.62
CA HIS A 18 -10.01 7.82 -2.33
C HIS A 18 -10.88 8.22 -1.14
N ASP A 19 -10.33 8.97 -0.18
CA ASP A 19 -11.09 9.58 0.91
C ASP A 19 -11.19 11.10 0.70
N PRO A 20 -12.37 11.64 0.35
CA PRO A 20 -12.51 13.07 0.08
C PRO A 20 -12.35 13.94 1.33
N VAL A 21 -12.47 13.35 2.53
CA VAL A 21 -12.34 14.11 3.79
C VAL A 21 -10.87 14.45 4.08
N THR A 22 -9.98 13.47 3.95
CA THR A 22 -8.54 13.69 4.13
C THR A 22 -7.83 14.08 2.83
N GLY A 23 -8.44 13.84 1.67
CA GLY A 23 -7.79 13.97 0.37
C GLY A 23 -6.79 12.86 0.05
N ALA A 24 -6.62 11.87 0.95
CA ALA A 24 -5.69 10.77 0.75
C ALA A 24 -6.23 9.74 -0.26
N THR A 25 -5.33 9.14 -1.02
CA THR A 25 -5.63 8.00 -1.90
C THR A 25 -4.81 6.80 -1.48
N PHE A 26 -5.45 5.65 -1.37
CA PHE A 26 -4.86 4.38 -0.94
C PHE A 26 -4.75 3.49 -2.16
N VAL A 27 -3.58 2.88 -2.35
CA VAL A 27 -3.33 1.91 -3.41
C VAL A 27 -2.67 0.68 -2.79
N ILE A 28 -3.28 -0.48 -2.96
CA ILE A 28 -2.72 -1.78 -2.56
C ILE A 28 -2.55 -2.62 -3.82
N GLY A 29 -1.32 -3.04 -4.09
CA GLY A 29 -0.99 -3.94 -5.19
C GLY A 29 -0.57 -5.30 -4.66
N VAL A 30 -1.26 -6.36 -5.10
CA VAL A 30 -0.85 -7.75 -4.85
C VAL A 30 -0.35 -8.29 -6.18
N HIS A 31 0.95 -8.56 -6.24
CA HIS A 31 1.56 -9.09 -7.46
C HIS A 31 1.45 -10.60 -7.54
N SER A 32 1.73 -11.31 -6.45
CA SER A 32 1.59 -12.77 -6.42
C SER A 32 1.21 -13.28 -5.04
N THR A 33 0.36 -14.30 -4.99
CA THR A 33 0.03 -15.10 -3.80
C THR A 33 0.46 -16.57 -3.95
N GLN A 34 1.30 -16.89 -4.94
CA GLN A 34 1.66 -18.26 -5.29
C GLN A 34 2.31 -19.06 -4.15
N LEU A 35 3.15 -18.41 -3.32
CA LEU A 35 3.86 -19.05 -2.20
C LEU A 35 3.10 -18.93 -0.87
N GLY A 36 1.95 -18.25 -0.85
CA GLY A 36 1.20 -17.89 0.34
C GLY A 36 0.63 -16.47 0.25
N PRO A 37 0.00 -15.95 1.31
CA PRO A 37 -0.52 -14.59 1.34
C PRO A 37 0.54 -13.57 0.94
N ALA A 38 0.12 -12.51 0.26
CA ALA A 38 1.03 -11.45 -0.14
C ALA A 38 1.49 -10.65 1.09
N ALA A 39 2.75 -10.21 1.09
CA ALA A 39 3.22 -9.28 2.10
C ALA A 39 4.09 -8.17 1.51
N GLY A 40 4.06 -7.02 2.19
CA GLY A 40 4.96 -5.90 1.95
C GLY A 40 4.53 -4.64 2.68
N GLY A 41 5.50 -3.76 2.93
CA GLY A 41 5.29 -2.54 3.72
C GLY A 41 4.33 -1.53 3.11
N THR A 42 3.86 -0.61 3.94
CA THR A 42 3.10 0.58 3.54
C THR A 42 4.02 1.80 3.48
N THR A 43 4.17 2.38 2.29
CA THR A 43 4.74 3.72 2.10
C THR A 43 3.64 4.77 2.21
N ALA A 44 3.93 5.88 2.88
CA ALA A 44 3.07 7.07 2.86
C ALA A 44 3.84 8.27 2.31
N ALA A 45 3.47 8.78 1.15
CA ALA A 45 4.20 9.88 0.52
C ALA A 45 3.27 10.80 -0.24
N HIS A 46 3.72 12.03 -0.47
CA HIS A 46 3.04 12.94 -1.37
C HIS A 46 3.48 12.64 -2.80
N TYR A 47 2.50 12.49 -3.71
CA TYR A 47 2.74 12.25 -5.13
C TYR A 47 2.11 13.37 -5.94
N SER A 48 2.71 13.70 -7.09
CA SER A 48 2.19 14.78 -7.95
C SER A 48 0.90 14.37 -8.66
N SER A 49 0.65 13.06 -8.77
CA SER A 49 -0.58 12.50 -9.30
C SER A 49 -0.85 11.08 -8.77
N ILE A 50 -2.12 10.65 -8.83
CA ILE A 50 -2.52 9.28 -8.49
C ILE A 50 -1.82 8.26 -9.41
N ALA A 51 -1.55 8.62 -10.67
CA ALA A 51 -0.86 7.73 -11.59
C ALA A 51 0.58 7.40 -11.13
N GLU A 52 1.28 8.36 -10.52
CA GLU A 52 2.60 8.11 -9.92
C GLU A 52 2.51 7.14 -8.75
N ALA A 53 1.50 7.28 -7.88
CA ALA A 53 1.30 6.38 -6.75
C ALA A 53 0.99 4.93 -7.21
N ILE A 54 0.16 4.77 -8.25
CA ILE A 54 -0.14 3.45 -8.82
C ILE A 54 1.09 2.84 -9.48
N ALA A 55 1.84 3.61 -10.26
CA ALA A 55 3.07 3.13 -10.89
C ALA A 55 4.13 2.72 -9.85
N ASP A 56 4.22 3.43 -8.73
CA ASP A 56 5.12 3.11 -7.62
C ASP A 56 4.73 1.80 -6.94
N VAL A 57 3.44 1.62 -6.63
CA VAL A 57 2.91 0.33 -6.11
C VAL A 57 3.23 -0.81 -7.06
N GLY A 58 2.99 -0.65 -8.37
CA GLY A 58 3.26 -1.68 -9.36
C GLY A 58 4.70 -2.15 -9.36
N LYS A 59 5.65 -1.20 -9.41
CA LYS A 59 7.09 -1.50 -9.38
C LYS A 59 7.49 -2.21 -8.10
N LEU A 60 7.03 -1.72 -6.95
CA LEU A 60 7.41 -2.25 -5.65
C LEU A 60 6.77 -3.61 -5.36
N ALA A 61 5.50 -3.80 -5.74
CA ALA A 61 4.80 -5.07 -5.58
C ALA A 61 5.42 -6.17 -6.45
N ASN A 62 5.86 -5.87 -7.69
CA ASN A 62 6.51 -6.83 -8.57
C ASN A 62 7.86 -7.36 -8.02
N ALA A 63 8.58 -6.55 -7.24
CA ALA A 63 9.84 -6.98 -6.64
C ALA A 63 9.66 -7.91 -5.42
N MET A 64 8.52 -7.83 -4.73
CA MET A 64 8.30 -8.54 -3.46
C MET A 64 8.24 -10.07 -3.56
N PRO A 65 7.59 -10.70 -4.56
CA PRO A 65 7.57 -12.16 -4.67
C PRO A 65 8.98 -12.74 -4.84
N LEU A 66 9.82 -12.09 -5.66
CA LEU A 66 11.22 -12.48 -5.83
C LEU A 66 11.99 -12.36 -4.51
N LYS A 67 11.76 -11.29 -3.74
CA LYS A 67 12.35 -11.11 -2.42
C LYS A 67 11.93 -12.20 -1.44
N MET A 68 10.67 -12.61 -1.44
CA MET A 68 10.20 -13.71 -0.58
C MET A 68 10.80 -15.05 -1.00
N ALA A 69 10.75 -15.34 -2.31
CA ALA A 69 11.23 -16.60 -2.88
C ALA A 69 12.73 -16.82 -2.62
N VAL A 70 13.57 -15.81 -2.87
CA VAL A 70 15.03 -15.93 -2.67
C VAL A 70 15.41 -16.12 -1.20
N ASN A 71 14.57 -15.69 -0.27
CA ASN A 71 14.76 -15.87 1.17
C ASN A 71 14.03 -17.11 1.73
N ASN A 72 13.45 -17.96 0.87
CA ASN A 72 12.66 -19.14 1.26
C ASN A 72 11.52 -18.81 2.24
N LEU A 73 10.89 -17.64 2.08
CA LEU A 73 9.74 -17.24 2.89
C LEU A 73 8.45 -17.74 2.24
N PRO A 74 7.51 -18.34 2.99
CA PRO A 74 6.24 -18.87 2.48
C PRO A 74 5.20 -17.75 2.30
N MET A 75 5.58 -16.71 1.58
CA MET A 75 4.79 -15.49 1.38
C MET A 75 4.83 -15.10 -0.09
N GLY A 76 3.70 -14.61 -0.58
CA GLY A 76 3.62 -13.88 -1.84
C GLY A 76 4.19 -12.47 -1.73
N GLY A 77 3.96 -11.65 -2.74
CA GLY A 77 4.44 -10.27 -2.79
C GLY A 77 3.35 -9.26 -3.08
N GLY A 78 3.32 -8.21 -2.26
CA GLY A 78 2.43 -7.07 -2.45
C GLY A 78 3.01 -5.80 -1.85
N LYS A 79 2.30 -4.69 -2.00
CA LYS A 79 2.74 -3.38 -1.50
C LYS A 79 1.53 -2.47 -1.27
N SER A 80 1.67 -1.57 -0.30
CA SER A 80 0.73 -0.46 -0.13
C SER A 80 1.43 0.89 -0.30
N VAL A 81 0.76 1.81 -0.97
CA VAL A 81 1.10 3.24 -1.00
C VAL A 81 -0.12 4.04 -0.56
N ILE A 82 0.11 4.97 0.36
CA ILE A 82 -0.85 6.01 0.73
C ILE A 82 -0.34 7.31 0.11
N ALA A 83 -1.02 7.77 -0.95
CA ALA A 83 -0.79 9.07 -1.54
C ALA A 83 -1.42 10.15 -0.65
N LEU A 84 -0.56 10.88 0.04
CA LEU A 84 -0.94 11.92 0.99
C LEU A 84 -1.33 13.23 0.29
N PRO A 85 -2.27 14.00 0.85
CA PRO A 85 -2.68 15.30 0.30
C PRO A 85 -1.59 16.37 0.41
N ALA A 86 -0.59 16.16 1.28
CA ALA A 86 0.53 17.06 1.56
C ALA A 86 1.73 16.23 2.07
N PRO A 87 2.95 16.80 2.17
CA PRO A 87 4.08 16.12 2.79
C PRO A 87 3.73 15.56 4.18
N ARG A 88 4.27 14.38 4.53
CA ARG A 88 3.93 13.69 5.79
C ARG A 88 4.09 14.57 7.03
N SER A 89 5.10 15.43 7.05
CA SER A 89 5.39 16.36 8.14
C SER A 89 4.31 17.42 8.38
N GLU A 90 3.44 17.66 7.39
CA GLU A 90 2.36 18.66 7.44
C GLU A 90 1.01 18.03 7.81
N ILE A 91 0.91 16.70 7.84
CA ILE A 91 -0.31 15.99 8.21
C ILE A 91 -0.45 15.96 9.74
N ASP A 92 -1.52 16.56 10.25
CA ASP A 92 -1.82 16.56 11.67
C ASP A 92 -2.19 15.14 12.19
N GLY A 93 -2.03 14.94 13.50
CA GLY A 93 -2.22 13.62 14.11
C GLY A 93 -3.65 13.07 14.00
N SER A 94 -4.68 13.91 13.92
CA SER A 94 -6.05 13.43 13.77
C SER A 94 -6.34 12.94 12.36
N THR A 95 -5.86 13.69 11.35
CA THR A 95 -5.90 13.29 9.95
C THR A 95 -5.09 12.01 9.73
N TRP A 96 -3.89 11.92 10.30
CA TRP A 96 -3.05 10.74 10.19
C TRP A 96 -3.72 9.48 10.76
N ARG A 97 -4.32 9.56 11.96
CA ARG A 97 -5.07 8.43 12.54
C ARG A 97 -6.25 8.00 11.68
N ARG A 98 -6.99 8.95 11.08
CA ARG A 98 -8.07 8.63 10.15
C ARG A 98 -7.53 7.90 8.91
N ILE A 99 -6.43 8.38 8.33
CA ILE A 99 -5.78 7.74 7.18
C ILE A 99 -5.40 6.30 7.51
N LEU A 100 -4.76 6.05 8.66
CA LEU A 100 -4.41 4.70 9.09
C LEU A 100 -5.64 3.81 9.29
N GLY A 101 -6.69 4.32 9.94
CA GLY A 101 -7.94 3.56 10.13
C GLY A 101 -8.58 3.14 8.79
N LEU A 102 -8.62 4.05 7.81
CA LEU A 102 -9.12 3.75 6.47
C LEU A 102 -8.24 2.72 5.75
N HIS A 103 -6.92 2.76 5.95
CA HIS A 103 -6.00 1.78 5.40
C HIS A 103 -6.20 0.39 6.03
N ALA A 104 -6.38 0.32 7.34
CA ALA A 104 -6.71 -0.91 8.06
C ALA A 104 -8.01 -1.54 7.52
N GLU A 105 -9.06 -0.73 7.31
CA GLU A 105 -10.30 -1.20 6.67
C GLU A 105 -10.06 -1.79 5.27
N ASN A 106 -9.17 -1.19 4.48
CA ASN A 106 -8.85 -1.66 3.13
C ASN A 106 -8.12 -3.01 3.18
N ILE A 107 -7.14 -3.15 4.07
CA ILE A 107 -6.41 -4.41 4.28
C ILE A 107 -7.36 -5.51 4.79
N ASN A 108 -8.24 -5.19 5.74
CA ASN A 108 -9.19 -6.15 6.30
C ASN A 108 -10.15 -6.72 5.24
N LYS A 109 -10.54 -5.91 4.23
CA LYS A 109 -11.35 -6.38 3.09
C LYS A 109 -10.64 -7.42 2.21
N LEU A 110 -9.31 -7.52 2.29
CA LEU A 110 -8.54 -8.54 1.57
C LEU A 110 -8.54 -9.90 2.29
N GLY A 111 -9.21 -10.04 3.44
CA GLY A 111 -9.52 -11.34 4.05
C GLY A 111 -8.29 -12.19 4.37
N GLY A 112 -7.19 -11.57 4.80
CA GLY A 112 -5.94 -12.27 5.11
C GLY A 112 -5.07 -12.64 3.91
N GLN A 113 -5.43 -12.19 2.69
CA GLN A 113 -4.60 -12.39 1.50
C GLN A 113 -3.44 -11.40 1.38
N TYR A 114 -3.43 -10.34 2.20
CA TYR A 114 -2.36 -9.35 2.24
C TYR A 114 -2.00 -8.96 3.67
N PHE A 115 -0.70 -8.97 3.97
CA PHE A 115 -0.12 -8.53 5.23
C PHE A 115 0.79 -7.32 5.00
N THR A 116 0.56 -6.25 5.77
CA THR A 116 1.37 -5.04 5.70
C THR A 116 2.50 -5.03 6.74
N GLY A 117 3.44 -4.12 6.57
CA GLY A 117 4.41 -3.69 7.58
C GLY A 117 4.70 -2.19 7.46
N HIS A 118 5.65 -1.70 8.25
CA HIS A 118 6.12 -0.33 8.14
C HIS A 118 7.14 -0.16 7.01
N GLU A 119 7.26 1.06 6.51
CA GLU A 119 8.21 1.48 5.49
C GLU A 119 8.37 3.01 5.51
N VAL A 120 8.53 3.67 4.35
CA VAL A 120 8.73 5.12 4.27
C VAL A 120 7.53 5.83 4.87
N ASN A 121 7.81 6.69 5.86
CA ASN A 121 6.84 7.52 6.59
C ASN A 121 5.73 6.74 7.31
N THR A 122 5.96 5.45 7.58
CA THR A 122 5.20 4.67 8.54
C THR A 122 6.15 4.04 9.56
N SER A 123 5.66 3.82 10.76
CA SER A 123 6.46 3.38 11.91
C SER A 123 5.83 2.14 12.58
N ALA A 124 6.53 1.57 13.56
CA ALA A 124 5.97 0.51 14.38
C ALA A 124 4.70 0.97 15.13
N GLU A 125 4.66 2.20 15.64
CA GLU A 125 3.47 2.77 16.31
C GLU A 125 2.28 2.90 15.34
N ASP A 126 2.54 3.17 14.07
CA ASP A 126 1.49 3.16 13.05
C ASP A 126 0.93 1.75 12.84
N MET A 127 1.78 0.71 12.90
CA MET A 127 1.31 -0.68 12.82
C MET A 127 0.48 -1.06 14.06
N ASP A 128 0.84 -0.57 15.24
CA ASP A 128 0.02 -0.70 16.45
C ASP A 128 -1.33 0.02 16.33
N THR A 129 -1.42 1.02 15.46
CA THR A 129 -2.68 1.70 15.14
C THR A 129 -3.51 0.90 14.14
N LEU A 130 -2.88 0.26 13.14
CA LEU A 130 -3.57 -0.56 12.13
C LEU A 130 -4.16 -1.85 12.69
N THR A 131 -3.66 -2.33 13.83
CA THR A 131 -4.09 -3.58 14.48
C THR A 131 -5.24 -3.42 15.47
N ARG A 132 -5.69 -2.18 15.71
CA ARG A 132 -6.83 -1.86 16.60
C ARG A 132 -8.15 -1.99 15.88
#